data_AF-A0A2R6NMF8-F1
#
_entry.id   AF-A0A2R6NMF8-F1
#
_cell.length_a   1.000
_cell.length_b   1.000
_cell.length_c   1.000
_cell.angle_alpha   90.00
_cell.angle_beta   90.00
_cell.angle_gamma   90.00
#
_symmetry.space_group_name_H-M   'P 1'
#
loop_
_entity.id
_entity.type
_entity.pdbx_description
1 polymer ?
#
loop_
_entity_poly.entity_id
_entity_poly.type
_entity_poly.pdbx_seq_one_letter_code
_entity_poly.pdbx_strand_id
1 'polypeptide(L)'
;MPKLFHLCTEDLELVTQQQQGPSEFLNITKPSASLDPIEAQWGKHQLGPSRELNTKHLYCNADQRSAIDEIHRSGLQVESLQYHASPESQSHARQFLNKHSLDADSLRMLESRWSIQDTRRWQRKGGVQIRRHLFQCMCGYDTNARQFGRRLHDLPSAADEPSISVTTRDVTFKADRQWQRKAAYDFTGCLAHVDVTYNDTESLILRIVGYLQHNEACLQATMKRFPSIPLHEHVYEVALRQLRHGAGYV
;
A
#
# COMPACT_ATOMS: atom_id res chain seq x y z
N MET A 1 -39.12 18.30 3.55
CA MET A 1 -38.49 19.48 4.19
C MET A 1 -36.98 19.26 4.22
N PRO A 2 -36.19 19.92 3.34
CA PRO A 2 -34.74 19.82 3.38
C PRO A 2 -34.19 20.88 4.36
N LYS A 3 -33.37 20.47 5.32
CA LYS A 3 -32.62 21.39 6.18
C LYS A 3 -31.27 21.66 5.53
N LEU A 4 -31.05 22.94 5.28
CA LEU A 4 -29.83 23.57 4.83
C LEU A 4 -28.64 23.16 5.70
N PHE A 5 -27.57 22.68 5.05
CA PHE A 5 -26.22 22.78 5.59
C PHE A 5 -25.64 24.11 5.11
N HIS A 6 -25.50 25.04 6.04
CA HIS A 6 -24.78 26.29 5.84
C HIS A 6 -23.32 26.01 6.19
N LEU A 7 -22.46 25.90 5.17
CA LEU A 7 -21.02 25.78 5.36
C LEU A 7 -20.45 27.19 5.58
N CYS A 8 -19.69 27.35 6.67
CA CYS A 8 -18.88 28.53 6.93
C CYS A 8 -17.92 28.78 5.77
N THR A 9 -18.06 29.94 5.14
CA THR A 9 -16.99 30.59 4.38
C THR A 9 -16.15 31.37 5.39
N GLU A 10 -14.93 30.90 5.66
CA GLU A 10 -13.91 31.70 6.33
C GLU A 10 -13.02 32.33 5.25
N ASP A 11 -12.94 33.66 5.32
CA ASP A 11 -12.19 34.54 4.45
C ASP A 11 -10.67 34.31 4.61
N LEU A 12 -10.03 33.89 3.52
CA LEU A 12 -8.57 33.85 3.40
C LEU A 12 -8.09 35.22 2.93
N GLU A 13 -7.77 36.09 3.88
CA GLU A 13 -7.06 37.34 3.60
C GLU A 13 -5.60 37.06 3.20
N LEU A 14 -5.26 37.49 1.98
CA LEU A 14 -3.93 37.49 1.40
C LEU A 14 -3.02 38.52 2.10
N VAL A 15 -2.21 38.07 3.06
CA VAL A 15 -1.06 38.86 3.54
C VAL A 15 0.13 38.63 2.61
N THR A 16 0.37 39.59 1.73
CA THR A 16 1.57 39.65 0.89
C THR A 16 2.62 40.47 1.63
N GLN A 17 3.62 39.83 2.23
CA GLN A 17 4.81 40.53 2.76
C GLN A 17 6.00 40.28 1.84
N GLN A 18 6.39 41.35 1.14
CA GLN A 18 7.70 41.54 0.53
C GLN A 18 8.78 41.58 1.61
N GLN A 19 9.78 40.70 1.52
CA GLN A 19 11.07 40.89 2.17
C GLN A 19 12.17 40.83 1.11
N GLN A 20 12.78 41.98 0.86
CA GLN A 20 14.09 42.11 0.24
C GLN A 20 15.12 42.32 1.36
N GLY A 21 16.12 41.45 1.42
CA GLY A 21 17.26 41.54 2.34
C GLY A 21 18.47 40.78 1.78
N PRO A 22 19.71 41.23 2.05
CA PRO A 22 20.85 41.04 1.16
C PRO A 22 21.57 39.70 1.30
N SER A 23 22.21 39.32 0.20
CA SER A 23 23.07 38.15 0.01
C SER A 23 24.34 38.26 0.85
N GLU A 24 24.45 37.42 1.89
CA GLU A 24 25.74 37.08 2.52
C GLU A 24 26.20 35.72 2.01
N PHE A 25 27.31 35.74 1.26
CA PHE A 25 28.02 34.56 0.79
C PHE A 25 28.73 33.87 1.95
N LEU A 26 28.16 32.77 2.45
CA LEU A 26 28.87 31.83 3.31
C LEU A 26 29.65 30.82 2.46
N ASN A 27 30.98 30.90 2.56
CA ASN A 27 31.91 29.92 2.03
C ASN A 27 31.72 28.58 2.75
N ILE A 28 31.02 27.64 2.09
CA ILE A 28 30.91 26.26 2.53
C ILE A 28 32.21 25.54 2.17
N THR A 29 33.09 25.39 3.17
CA THR A 29 34.20 24.43 3.15
C THR A 29 33.68 23.02 2.89
N LYS A 30 34.17 22.38 1.82
CA LYS A 30 33.88 20.99 1.46
C LYS A 30 34.15 20.04 2.63
N PRO A 31 33.15 19.29 3.13
CA PRO A 31 33.42 18.17 4.02
C PRO A 31 34.14 17.07 3.24
N SER A 32 35.29 16.68 3.78
CA SER A 32 36.10 15.53 3.37
C SER A 32 35.25 14.25 3.42
N ALA A 33 35.05 13.63 2.27
CA ALA A 33 34.28 12.41 2.10
C ALA A 33 34.99 11.19 2.72
N SER A 34 34.69 10.87 3.98
CA SER A 34 34.75 9.49 4.45
C SER A 34 33.39 8.86 4.20
N LEU A 35 33.27 8.08 3.13
CA LEU A 35 32.07 7.30 2.85
C LEU A 35 31.83 6.34 4.01
N ASP A 36 30.69 6.46 4.68
CA ASP A 36 30.29 5.57 5.76
C ASP A 36 30.26 4.12 5.25
N PRO A 37 30.80 3.14 6.01
CA PRO A 37 30.83 1.72 5.64
C PRO A 37 29.46 1.13 5.29
N ILE A 38 28.37 1.79 5.71
CA ILE A 38 26.99 1.39 5.44
C ILE A 38 26.62 1.61 3.97
N GLU A 39 27.08 2.70 3.31
CA GLU A 39 26.78 2.96 1.89
C GLU A 39 27.43 1.92 0.96
N ALA A 40 28.61 1.41 1.33
CA ALA A 40 29.28 0.35 0.58
C ALA A 40 28.56 -1.02 0.68
N GLN A 41 27.66 -1.19 1.66
CA GLN A 41 26.99 -2.46 1.93
C GLN A 41 25.69 -2.65 1.13
N TRP A 42 25.07 -1.57 0.65
CA TRP A 42 23.89 -1.60 -0.22
C TRP A 42 24.26 -1.81 -1.70
N GLY A 43 25.24 -2.70 -1.96
CA GLY A 43 25.83 -2.89 -3.28
C GLY A 43 24.79 -3.02 -4.40
N LYS A 44 25.08 -2.34 -5.52
CA LYS A 44 24.28 -2.22 -6.77
C LYS A 44 23.67 -3.53 -7.30
N HIS A 45 24.14 -4.68 -6.83
CA HIS A 45 23.78 -6.01 -7.31
C HIS A 45 22.65 -6.73 -6.54
N GLN A 46 22.21 -6.28 -5.36
CA GLN A 46 21.28 -7.10 -4.53
C GLN A 46 19.93 -6.45 -4.16
N LEU A 47 19.80 -5.14 -4.28
CA LEU A 47 18.52 -4.46 -4.53
C LEU A 47 18.45 -4.01 -5.99
N GLY A 48 19.07 -4.77 -6.90
CA GLY A 48 19.29 -4.34 -8.27
C GLY A 48 18.03 -3.73 -8.88
N PRO A 49 18.17 -2.68 -9.69
CA PRO A 49 17.05 -1.99 -10.33
C PRO A 49 16.08 -2.93 -11.07
N SER A 50 16.54 -4.15 -11.41
CA SER A 50 15.82 -5.19 -12.11
C SER A 50 15.09 -6.23 -11.24
N ARG A 51 14.98 -6.08 -9.91
CA ARG A 51 14.11 -7.01 -9.14
C ARG A 51 12.65 -6.67 -9.42
N GLU A 52 12.13 -7.26 -10.49
CA GLU A 52 10.76 -7.11 -10.98
C GLU A 52 9.75 -7.15 -9.83
N LEU A 53 8.75 -6.27 -9.93
CA LEU A 53 7.62 -6.30 -9.03
C LEU A 53 6.92 -7.65 -9.19
N ASN A 54 6.65 -8.34 -8.08
CA ASN A 54 6.14 -9.70 -8.14
C ASN A 54 4.62 -9.70 -8.34
N THR A 55 4.18 -9.27 -9.54
CA THR A 55 2.77 -9.05 -9.90
C THR A 55 1.92 -10.31 -9.79
N LYS A 56 2.54 -11.51 -9.82
CA LYS A 56 1.85 -12.80 -9.72
C LYS A 56 1.03 -13.00 -8.44
N HIS A 57 1.38 -12.26 -7.38
CA HIS A 57 0.68 -12.33 -6.09
C HIS A 57 -0.49 -11.36 -5.98
N LEU A 58 -0.71 -10.52 -7.00
CA LEU A 58 -1.89 -9.65 -7.06
C LEU A 58 -3.12 -10.49 -7.43
N TYR A 59 -4.24 -10.25 -6.75
CA TYR A 59 -5.51 -10.88 -7.09
C TYR A 59 -6.19 -10.09 -8.21
N CYS A 60 -5.96 -10.53 -9.44
CA CYS A 60 -6.40 -9.88 -10.67
C CYS A 60 -7.15 -10.87 -11.55
N ASN A 61 -8.15 -10.40 -12.30
CA ASN A 61 -8.70 -11.14 -13.42
C ASN A 61 -7.74 -11.09 -14.64
N ALA A 62 -8.10 -11.76 -15.74
CA ALA A 62 -7.26 -11.85 -16.94
C ALA A 62 -6.98 -10.48 -17.59
N ASP A 63 -7.98 -9.60 -17.63
CA ASP A 63 -7.85 -8.27 -18.23
C ASP A 63 -6.91 -7.39 -17.39
N GLN A 64 -7.10 -7.39 -16.08
CA GLN A 64 -6.22 -6.67 -15.15
C GLN A 64 -4.78 -7.19 -15.22
N ARG A 65 -4.59 -8.51 -15.32
CA ARG A 65 -3.26 -9.11 -15.48
C ARG A 65 -2.58 -8.58 -16.74
N SER A 66 -3.27 -8.67 -17.87
CA SER A 66 -2.74 -8.21 -19.16
C SER A 66 -2.38 -6.72 -19.12
N ALA A 67 -3.23 -5.89 -18.49
CA ALA A 67 -2.97 -4.46 -18.36
C ALA A 67 -1.79 -4.14 -17.43
N ILE A 68 -1.66 -4.85 -16.30
CA ILE A 68 -0.51 -4.70 -15.40
C ILE A 68 0.78 -5.13 -16.11
N ASP A 69 0.76 -6.23 -16.84
CA ASP A 69 1.94 -6.71 -17.56
C ASP A 69 2.36 -5.71 -18.65
N GLU A 70 1.42 -5.04 -19.32
CA GLU A 70 1.71 -3.97 -20.28
C GLU A 70 2.30 -2.72 -19.61
N ILE A 71 1.79 -2.32 -18.44
CA ILE A 71 2.35 -1.20 -17.65
C ILE A 71 3.81 -1.49 -17.28
N HIS A 72 4.13 -2.70 -16.82
CA HIS A 72 5.50 -3.06 -16.46
C HIS A 72 6.41 -3.29 -17.67
N ARG A 73 5.86 -3.79 -18.79
CA ARG A 73 6.61 -3.97 -20.04
C ARG A 73 7.00 -2.63 -20.66
N SER A 74 6.08 -1.67 -20.69
CA SER A 74 6.35 -0.32 -21.21
C SER A 74 7.20 0.51 -20.26
N GLY A 75 7.13 0.24 -18.95
CA GLY A 75 7.79 1.02 -17.90
C GLY A 75 7.20 2.42 -17.73
N LEU A 76 6.16 2.76 -18.49
CA LEU A 76 5.50 4.06 -18.40
C LEU A 76 4.66 4.11 -17.12
N GLN A 77 4.77 5.21 -16.38
CA GLN A 77 3.99 5.47 -15.15
C GLN A 77 4.27 4.54 -13.97
N VAL A 78 5.26 3.66 -14.07
CA VAL A 78 5.76 2.88 -12.93
C VAL A 78 6.75 3.74 -12.16
N GLU A 79 6.41 4.07 -10.93
CA GLU A 79 7.34 4.69 -10.00
C GLU A 79 8.39 3.65 -9.59
N SER A 80 9.67 4.04 -9.61
CA SER A 80 10.75 3.18 -9.11
C SER A 80 11.79 3.99 -8.36
N LEU A 81 11.55 4.15 -7.06
CA LEU A 81 12.33 5.00 -6.17
C LEU A 81 13.20 4.14 -5.25
N GLN A 82 14.44 4.57 -5.07
CA GLN A 82 15.39 4.01 -4.10
C GLN A 82 15.77 5.10 -3.11
N TYR A 83 15.96 4.70 -1.85
CA TYR A 83 16.22 5.64 -0.77
C TYR A 83 17.46 5.20 0.03
N HIS A 84 18.21 6.20 0.49
CA HIS A 84 19.41 6.05 1.32
C HIS A 84 19.06 6.19 2.80
N ALA A 85 20.00 5.82 3.67
CA ALA A 85 19.83 5.94 5.13
C ALA A 85 19.88 7.40 5.64
N SER A 86 20.21 8.38 4.78
CA SER A 86 20.27 9.78 5.21
C SER A 86 18.92 10.32 5.67
N PRO A 87 18.89 11.23 6.67
CA PRO A 87 17.64 11.81 7.17
C PRO A 87 16.77 12.45 6.08
N GLU A 88 17.39 13.16 5.13
CA GLU A 88 16.69 13.84 4.02
C GLU A 88 16.03 12.83 3.08
N SER A 89 16.76 11.76 2.72
CA SER A 89 16.24 10.70 1.86
C SER A 89 15.08 9.96 2.53
N GLN A 90 15.19 9.67 3.82
CA GLN A 90 14.12 9.00 4.57
C GLN A 90 12.91 9.91 4.80
N SER A 91 13.12 11.21 5.00
CA SER A 91 12.04 12.20 5.06
C SER A 91 11.25 12.19 3.76
N HIS A 92 11.93 12.24 2.61
CA HIS A 92 11.28 12.16 1.30
C HIS A 92 10.53 10.83 1.10
N ALA A 93 11.10 9.70 1.53
CA ALA A 93 10.42 8.40 1.47
C ALA A 93 9.12 8.39 2.28
N ARG A 94 9.14 8.95 3.50
CA ARG A 94 7.95 9.05 4.35
C ARG A 94 6.90 9.98 3.76
N GLN A 95 7.32 11.14 3.24
CA GLN A 95 6.42 12.06 2.54
C GLN A 95 5.76 11.39 1.33
N PHE A 96 6.52 10.60 0.56
CA PHE A 96 5.97 9.82 -0.55
C PHE A 96 4.91 8.83 -0.07
N LEU A 97 5.21 8.03 0.95
CA LEU A 97 4.23 7.07 1.50
C LEU A 97 2.99 7.79 2.04
N ASN A 98 3.16 8.91 2.74
CA ASN A 98 2.05 9.69 3.27
C ASN A 98 1.15 10.29 2.17
N LYS A 99 1.76 10.87 1.12
CA LYS A 99 1.05 11.39 -0.05
C LYS A 99 0.15 10.34 -0.71
N HIS A 100 0.54 9.07 -0.66
CA HIS A 100 -0.20 7.95 -1.25
C HIS A 100 -1.00 7.12 -0.22
N SER A 101 -1.11 7.60 1.02
CA SER A 101 -1.82 6.91 2.12
C SER A 101 -1.29 5.48 2.37
N LEU A 102 0.01 5.29 2.22
CA LEU A 102 0.76 4.05 2.46
C LEU A 102 1.62 4.10 3.73
N ASP A 103 1.57 5.21 4.47
CA ASP A 103 2.19 5.31 5.79
C ASP A 103 1.46 4.40 6.81
N ALA A 104 2.12 4.14 7.94
CA ALA A 104 1.64 3.18 8.93
C ALA A 104 0.29 3.57 9.54
N ASP A 105 -0.01 4.86 9.69
CA ASP A 105 -1.26 5.33 10.27
C ASP A 105 -2.39 5.22 9.26
N SER A 106 -2.17 5.70 8.03
CA SER A 106 -3.10 5.55 6.91
C SER A 106 -3.48 4.08 6.66
N LEU A 107 -2.52 3.15 6.73
CA LEU A 107 -2.77 1.72 6.54
C LEU A 107 -3.60 1.08 7.67
N ARG A 108 -3.63 1.68 8.86
CA ARG A 108 -4.45 1.21 9.99
C ARG A 108 -5.88 1.75 9.95
N MET A 109 -6.12 2.83 9.20
CA MET A 109 -7.45 3.39 9.01
C MET A 109 -8.37 2.40 8.32
N LEU A 110 -9.63 2.37 8.73
CA LEU A 110 -10.65 1.49 8.13
C LEU A 110 -10.91 1.88 6.66
N GLU A 111 -10.70 3.16 6.36
CA GLU A 111 -10.81 3.80 5.06
C GLU A 111 -9.64 3.50 4.14
N SER A 112 -8.57 2.83 4.64
CA SER A 112 -7.43 2.46 3.81
C SER A 112 -7.89 1.71 2.57
N ARG A 113 -7.51 2.23 1.41
CA ARG A 113 -7.77 1.58 0.12
C ARG A 113 -6.71 0.54 -0.20
N TRP A 114 -5.66 0.44 0.61
CA TRP A 114 -4.54 -0.48 0.37
C TRP A 114 -4.72 -1.74 1.20
N SER A 115 -4.46 -2.88 0.57
CA SER A 115 -4.42 -4.18 1.24
C SER A 115 -3.13 -4.89 0.91
N ILE A 116 -2.52 -5.52 1.92
CA ILE A 116 -1.29 -6.30 1.76
C ILE A 116 -1.64 -7.66 1.14
N GLN A 117 -1.05 -7.97 -0.02
CA GLN A 117 -1.25 -9.22 -0.74
C GLN A 117 -0.16 -10.25 -0.46
N ASP A 118 1.08 -9.78 -0.35
CA ASP A 118 2.23 -10.62 -0.03
C ASP A 118 3.12 -9.91 1.00
N THR A 119 3.72 -10.71 1.87
CA THR A 119 4.76 -10.25 2.79
C THR A 119 5.90 -11.23 2.73
N ARG A 120 7.09 -10.74 2.40
CA ARG A 120 8.31 -11.53 2.43
C ARG A 120 9.26 -10.95 3.44
N ARG A 121 9.91 -11.82 4.20
CA ARG A 121 10.98 -11.46 5.14
C ARG A 121 12.18 -12.31 4.85
N TRP A 122 13.36 -11.72 4.90
CA TRP A 122 14.61 -12.45 4.78
C TRP A 122 15.72 -11.68 5.50
N GLN A 123 16.72 -12.42 5.95
CA GLN A 123 17.90 -11.85 6.59
C GLN A 123 19.04 -11.73 5.59
N ARG A 124 19.80 -10.62 5.66
CA ARG A 124 21.03 -10.43 4.89
C ARG A 124 22.26 -10.74 5.73
N LYS A 125 23.43 -10.79 5.06
CA LYS A 125 24.73 -10.81 5.73
C LYS A 125 24.80 -9.63 6.72
N GLY A 126 25.39 -9.87 7.89
CA GLY A 126 25.44 -8.86 8.96
C GLY A 126 24.19 -8.80 9.84
N GLY A 127 23.22 -9.70 9.66
CA GLY A 127 22.05 -9.78 10.56
C GLY A 127 20.90 -8.82 10.24
N VAL A 128 21.05 -7.99 9.20
CA VAL A 128 20.03 -7.02 8.77
C VAL A 128 18.77 -7.74 8.30
N GLN A 129 17.64 -7.45 8.94
CA GLN A 129 16.34 -7.99 8.58
C GLN A 129 15.70 -7.13 7.49
N ILE A 130 15.32 -7.76 6.38
CA ILE A 130 14.63 -7.09 5.28
C ILE A 130 13.21 -7.61 5.19
N ARG A 131 12.26 -6.69 5.02
CA ARG A 131 10.85 -7.00 4.79
C ARG A 131 10.37 -6.32 3.53
N ARG A 132 9.54 -7.02 2.76
CA ARG A 132 8.91 -6.53 1.54
C ARG A 132 7.42 -6.72 1.63
N HIS A 133 6.67 -5.67 1.36
CA HIS A 133 5.22 -5.68 1.30
C HIS A 133 4.76 -5.35 -0.11
N LEU A 134 3.91 -6.23 -0.66
CA LEU A 134 3.16 -5.94 -1.88
C LEU A 134 1.76 -5.50 -1.49
N PHE A 135 1.45 -4.25 -1.80
CA PHE A 135 0.15 -3.64 -1.61
C PHE A 135 -0.63 -3.63 -2.93
N GLN A 136 -1.93 -3.85 -2.84
CA GLN A 136 -2.88 -3.71 -3.94
C GLN A 136 -4.08 -2.90 -3.46
N CYS A 137 -4.60 -2.03 -4.33
CA CYS A 137 -5.84 -1.32 -4.06
C CYS A 137 -7.01 -2.31 -3.90
N MET A 138 -7.78 -2.16 -2.82
CA MET A 138 -8.96 -2.98 -2.51
C MET A 138 -10.06 -2.87 -3.58
N CYS A 139 -10.13 -1.74 -4.29
CA CYS A 139 -11.06 -1.55 -5.40
C CYS A 139 -10.64 -2.35 -6.65
N GLY A 140 -9.37 -2.73 -6.75
CA GLY A 140 -8.79 -3.54 -7.82
C GLY A 140 -8.75 -5.04 -7.52
N TYR A 141 -9.14 -5.43 -6.32
CA TYR A 141 -9.08 -6.81 -5.85
C TYR A 141 -10.22 -7.65 -6.45
N ASP A 142 -9.88 -8.62 -7.28
CA ASP A 142 -10.82 -9.59 -7.86
C ASP A 142 -11.09 -10.75 -6.88
N THR A 143 -12.37 -10.98 -6.58
CA THR A 143 -12.76 -11.98 -5.56
C THR A 143 -12.67 -13.41 -6.05
N ASN A 144 -12.92 -13.65 -7.33
CA ASN A 144 -12.79 -14.96 -7.93
C ASN A 144 -11.32 -15.37 -7.96
N ALA A 145 -10.43 -14.48 -8.40
CA ALA A 145 -8.99 -14.70 -8.43
C ALA A 145 -8.42 -15.12 -7.06
N ARG A 146 -8.85 -14.49 -5.96
CA ARG A 146 -8.42 -14.95 -4.61
C ARG A 146 -8.96 -16.31 -4.25
N GLN A 147 -10.22 -16.60 -4.57
CA GLN A 147 -10.82 -17.89 -4.23
C GLN A 147 -10.13 -19.03 -4.96
N PHE A 148 -9.90 -18.88 -6.26
CA PHE A 148 -9.21 -19.89 -7.06
C PHE A 148 -7.71 -19.96 -6.71
N GLY A 149 -7.06 -18.83 -6.47
CA GLY A 149 -5.65 -18.78 -6.09
C GLY A 149 -5.34 -19.50 -4.76
N ARG A 150 -6.25 -19.42 -3.77
CA ARG A 150 -6.10 -20.19 -2.51
C ARG A 150 -6.21 -21.69 -2.74
N ARG A 151 -7.15 -22.12 -3.58
CA ARG A 151 -7.33 -23.55 -3.90
C ARG A 151 -6.12 -24.14 -4.60
N LEU A 152 -5.43 -23.39 -5.46
CA LEU A 152 -4.21 -23.85 -6.13
C LEU A 152 -3.03 -24.07 -5.18
N HIS A 153 -2.96 -23.35 -4.06
CA HIS A 153 -1.89 -23.52 -3.07
C HIS A 153 -2.21 -24.60 -2.02
N ASP A 154 -3.50 -24.89 -1.81
CA ASP A 154 -3.96 -25.95 -0.89
C ASP A 154 -4.05 -27.33 -1.57
N LEU A 155 -3.89 -27.40 -2.90
CA LEU A 155 -3.80 -28.67 -3.61
C LEU A 155 -2.40 -29.28 -3.40
N PRO A 156 -2.31 -30.55 -2.97
CA PRO A 156 -1.03 -31.23 -2.85
C PRO A 156 -0.30 -31.18 -4.20
N SER A 157 0.98 -30.84 -4.16
CA SER A 157 1.84 -30.80 -5.34
C SER A 157 1.69 -32.12 -6.11
N ALA A 158 1.41 -32.05 -7.41
CA ALA A 158 1.17 -33.20 -8.28
C ALA A 158 2.35 -34.20 -8.40
N ALA A 159 3.39 -34.00 -7.60
CA ALA A 159 4.55 -34.88 -7.48
C ALA A 159 4.35 -36.04 -6.49
N ASP A 160 3.32 -36.03 -5.63
CA ASP A 160 3.22 -36.96 -4.49
C ASP A 160 2.01 -37.91 -4.46
N GLU A 161 1.15 -38.01 -5.48
CA GLU A 161 0.07 -39.01 -5.44
C GLU A 161 -0.12 -39.83 -6.74
N PRO A 162 -0.35 -41.16 -6.61
CA PRO A 162 -0.43 -42.13 -7.69
C PRO A 162 -1.69 -41.96 -8.54
N SER A 163 -1.62 -42.50 -9.74
CA SER A 163 -2.65 -42.50 -10.78
C SER A 163 -4.00 -43.08 -10.31
N ILE A 164 -4.81 -42.29 -9.62
CA ILE A 164 -6.22 -42.58 -9.39
C ILE A 164 -7.00 -41.90 -10.52
N SER A 165 -7.53 -42.73 -11.43
CA SER A 165 -8.44 -42.29 -12.49
C SER A 165 -9.76 -41.83 -11.86
N VAL A 166 -9.85 -40.53 -11.56
CA VAL A 166 -11.07 -39.92 -11.01
C VAL A 166 -12.15 -39.89 -12.10
N THR A 167 -13.13 -40.76 -11.98
CA THR A 167 -14.37 -40.71 -12.77
C THR A 167 -15.13 -39.43 -12.46
N THR A 168 -15.39 -38.66 -13.52
CA THR A 168 -15.94 -37.29 -13.58
C THR A 168 -17.38 -37.11 -13.08
N ARG A 169 -17.92 -38.00 -12.23
CA ARG A 169 -19.37 -38.05 -11.96
C ARG A 169 -19.89 -37.61 -10.59
N ASP A 170 -19.07 -37.45 -9.56
CA ASP A 170 -19.59 -37.08 -8.23
C ASP A 170 -18.78 -35.99 -7.53
N VAL A 171 -18.69 -34.82 -8.17
CA VAL A 171 -18.38 -33.59 -7.43
C VAL A 171 -19.43 -32.53 -7.72
N THR A 172 -20.64 -32.78 -7.22
CA THR A 172 -21.62 -31.74 -6.89
C THR A 172 -21.08 -30.91 -5.73
N PHE A 173 -20.05 -30.10 -6.01
CA PHE A 173 -19.57 -29.07 -5.09
C PHE A 173 -20.74 -28.17 -4.75
N LYS A 174 -21.13 -28.13 -3.46
CA LYS A 174 -22.15 -27.26 -2.87
C LYS A 174 -22.13 -25.85 -3.50
N ALA A 175 -22.96 -25.65 -4.52
CA ALA A 175 -23.12 -24.39 -5.24
C ALA A 175 -23.89 -23.34 -4.42
N ASP A 176 -24.40 -23.71 -3.25
CA ASP A 176 -25.39 -22.92 -2.50
C ASP A 176 -24.83 -21.80 -1.62
N ARG A 177 -23.52 -21.55 -1.62
CA ARG A 177 -22.99 -20.33 -1.00
C ARG A 177 -22.27 -19.52 -2.06
N GLN A 178 -23.03 -18.71 -2.78
CA GLN A 178 -22.48 -17.60 -3.56
C GLN A 178 -21.63 -16.76 -2.61
N TRP A 179 -20.31 -16.86 -2.77
CA TRP A 179 -19.38 -16.12 -1.95
C TRP A 179 -19.53 -14.64 -2.26
N GLN A 180 -20.10 -13.91 -1.31
CA GLN A 180 -20.18 -12.46 -1.42
C GLN A 180 -18.82 -11.85 -1.09
N ARG A 181 -18.37 -10.94 -1.95
CA ARG A 181 -17.17 -10.15 -1.77
C ARG A 181 -17.20 -9.41 -0.42
N LYS A 182 -16.19 -9.65 0.42
CA LYS A 182 -16.06 -9.06 1.76
C LYS A 182 -15.19 -7.79 1.81
N ALA A 183 -14.80 -7.24 0.67
CA ALA A 183 -13.98 -6.03 0.63
C ALA A 183 -14.82 -4.78 0.96
N ALA A 184 -14.16 -3.76 1.51
CA ALA A 184 -14.77 -2.53 2.00
C ALA A 184 -15.35 -1.64 0.88
N TYR A 185 -14.71 -1.62 -0.28
CA TYR A 185 -15.10 -0.85 -1.48
C TYR A 185 -15.54 -1.79 -2.58
N ASP A 186 -16.39 -1.40 -3.53
CA ASP A 186 -16.72 -2.20 -4.73
C ASP A 186 -15.52 -2.49 -5.65
N PHE A 187 -15.69 -3.50 -6.51
CA PHE A 187 -14.72 -3.77 -7.57
C PHE A 187 -14.89 -2.76 -8.70
N THR A 188 -13.78 -2.16 -9.10
CA THR A 188 -13.71 -1.09 -10.13
C THR A 188 -12.66 -1.38 -11.20
N GLY A 189 -12.00 -2.54 -11.14
CA GLY A 189 -10.88 -2.88 -12.02
C GLY A 189 -9.62 -2.05 -11.80
N CYS A 190 -9.50 -1.32 -10.67
CA CYS A 190 -8.32 -0.51 -10.36
C CYS A 190 -7.02 -1.33 -10.45
N LEU A 191 -6.00 -0.75 -11.07
CA LEU A 191 -4.69 -1.40 -11.28
C LEU A 191 -3.63 -0.95 -10.27
N ALA A 192 -3.97 -0.04 -9.35
CA ALA A 192 -3.00 0.51 -8.40
C ALA A 192 -2.41 -0.57 -7.48
N HIS A 193 -1.08 -0.69 -7.50
CA HIS A 193 -0.31 -1.64 -6.72
C HIS A 193 1.10 -1.09 -6.48
N VAL A 194 1.68 -1.40 -5.33
CA VAL A 194 2.99 -0.91 -4.94
C VAL A 194 3.70 -1.90 -4.06
N ASP A 195 5.01 -1.99 -4.24
CA ASP A 195 5.90 -2.86 -3.54
C ASP A 195 6.89 -2.01 -2.74
N VAL A 196 6.84 -2.15 -1.42
CA VAL A 196 7.69 -1.38 -0.51
C VAL A 196 8.63 -2.32 0.22
N THR A 197 9.92 -2.02 0.16
CA THR A 197 10.98 -2.77 0.85
C THR A 197 11.53 -1.94 2.00
N TYR A 198 11.62 -2.57 3.17
CA TYR A 198 12.07 -1.98 4.43
C TYR A 198 13.31 -2.71 4.95
N ASN A 199 14.20 -1.97 5.59
CA ASN A 199 15.12 -2.50 6.59
C ASN A 199 14.39 -2.49 7.93
N ASP A 200 14.01 -3.67 8.43
CA ASP A 200 13.25 -3.77 9.68
C ASP A 200 14.12 -3.49 10.91
N THR A 201 15.43 -3.74 10.84
CA THR A 201 16.36 -3.50 11.96
C THR A 201 16.47 -2.01 12.27
N GLU A 202 16.56 -1.18 11.23
CA GLU A 202 16.75 0.28 11.35
C GLU A 202 15.48 1.07 11.04
N SER A 203 14.37 0.38 10.72
CA SER A 203 13.11 0.98 10.27
C SER A 203 13.26 1.94 9.08
N LEU A 204 14.19 1.64 8.17
CA LEU A 204 14.43 2.45 6.97
C LEU A 204 13.59 1.96 5.79
N ILE A 205 13.10 2.89 4.97
CA ILE A 205 12.49 2.60 3.68
C ILE A 205 13.61 2.54 2.65
N LEU A 206 13.73 1.42 1.93
CA LEU A 206 14.83 1.19 1.00
C LEU A 206 14.40 1.41 -0.45
N ARG A 207 13.18 1.00 -0.78
CA ARG A 207 12.68 0.98 -2.16
C ARG A 207 11.17 1.04 -2.18
N ILE A 208 10.65 1.81 -3.13
CA ILE A 208 9.22 1.85 -3.48
C ILE A 208 9.12 1.66 -4.99
N VAL A 209 8.40 0.63 -5.43
CA VAL A 209 8.15 0.40 -6.87
C VAL A 209 6.70 0.05 -7.11
N GLY A 210 6.07 0.64 -8.13
CA GLY A 210 4.75 0.21 -8.58
C GLY A 210 3.99 1.27 -9.35
N TYR A 211 2.72 0.97 -9.61
CA TYR A 211 1.79 1.84 -10.30
C TYR A 211 0.79 2.39 -9.29
N LEU A 212 0.84 3.70 -9.01
CA LEU A 212 0.05 4.34 -7.95
C LEU A 212 -1.19 5.10 -8.44
N GLN A 213 -1.47 5.09 -9.76
CA GLN A 213 -2.62 5.79 -10.30
C GLN A 213 -3.90 4.98 -10.10
N HIS A 214 -4.90 5.60 -9.48
CA HIS A 214 -6.24 5.06 -9.34
C HIS A 214 -7.08 5.50 -10.54
N ASN A 215 -7.97 4.62 -11.01
CA ASN A 215 -8.95 5.01 -12.03
C ASN A 215 -10.08 5.84 -11.41
N GLU A 216 -10.84 6.54 -12.25
CA GLU A 216 -11.90 7.45 -11.79
C GLU A 216 -12.95 6.73 -10.92
N ALA A 217 -13.39 5.54 -11.33
CA ALA A 217 -14.34 4.74 -10.57
C ALA A 217 -13.82 4.39 -9.17
N CYS A 218 -12.52 4.13 -9.02
CA CYS A 218 -11.89 3.89 -7.72
C CYS A 218 -11.88 5.16 -6.87
N LEU A 219 -11.54 6.32 -7.45
CA LEU A 219 -11.52 7.60 -6.74
C LEU A 219 -12.91 7.97 -6.21
N GLN A 220 -13.96 7.72 -7.00
CA GLN A 220 -15.36 7.97 -6.62
C GLN A 220 -15.97 6.87 -5.75
N ALA A 221 -15.31 5.72 -5.60
CA ALA A 221 -15.87 4.61 -4.84
C ALA A 221 -15.99 4.98 -3.35
N THR A 222 -17.18 4.78 -2.78
CA THR A 222 -17.44 4.92 -1.35
C THR A 222 -17.30 3.59 -0.64
N MET A 223 -16.96 3.63 0.66
CA MET A 223 -16.94 2.43 1.48
C MET A 223 -18.37 1.90 1.67
N LYS A 224 -18.61 0.64 1.29
CA LYS A 224 -19.90 -0.04 1.45
C LYS A 224 -20.01 -0.88 2.71
N ARG A 225 -18.87 -1.38 3.20
CA ARG A 225 -18.83 -2.28 4.36
C ARG A 225 -17.92 -1.68 5.42
N PHE A 226 -18.54 -1.16 6.47
CA PHE A 226 -17.85 -0.89 7.72
C PHE A 226 -17.51 -2.23 8.39
N PRO A 227 -16.38 -2.32 9.12
CA PRO A 227 -16.07 -3.54 9.87
C PRO A 227 -17.22 -3.86 10.80
N SER A 228 -17.59 -5.14 10.84
CA SER A 228 -18.70 -5.67 11.64
C SER A 228 -18.36 -5.75 13.12
N ILE A 229 -17.56 -4.82 13.67
CA ILE A 229 -17.41 -4.71 15.12
C ILE A 229 -18.68 -4.02 15.60
N PRO A 230 -19.63 -4.73 16.25
CA PRO A 230 -20.76 -4.07 16.86
C PRO A 230 -20.19 -3.24 18.01
N LEU A 231 -19.92 -1.96 17.74
CA LEU A 231 -19.62 -1.02 18.80
C LEU A 231 -20.92 -0.89 19.60
N HIS A 232 -20.85 -1.29 20.87
CA HIS A 232 -21.95 -1.10 21.81
C HIS A 232 -22.33 0.39 21.80
N GLU A 233 -23.62 0.72 21.83
CA GLU A 233 -24.11 2.11 21.74
C GLU A 233 -23.39 3.04 22.73
N HIS A 234 -23.14 2.55 23.95
CA HIS A 234 -22.36 3.24 24.97
C HIS A 234 -20.95 3.68 24.52
N VAL A 235 -20.27 2.92 23.66
CA VAL A 235 -18.94 3.29 23.12
C VAL A 235 -19.07 4.50 22.19
N TYR A 236 -20.12 4.56 21.37
CA TYR A 236 -20.41 5.75 20.54
C TYR A 236 -20.72 6.96 21.40
N GLU A 237 -21.56 6.80 22.43
CA GLU A 237 -21.89 7.89 23.35
C GLU A 237 -20.64 8.45 24.04
N VAL A 238 -19.78 7.58 24.57
CA VAL A 238 -18.53 7.97 25.23
C VAL A 238 -17.59 8.65 24.24
N ALA A 239 -17.41 8.09 23.04
CA ALA A 239 -16.56 8.69 22.01
C ALA A 239 -17.07 10.07 21.57
N LEU A 240 -18.38 10.22 21.32
CA LEU A 240 -18.99 11.51 20.97
C LEU A 240 -18.90 12.51 22.12
N ARG A 241 -19.04 12.05 23.37
CA ARG A 241 -18.86 12.89 24.55
C ARG A 241 -17.42 13.39 24.66
N GLN A 242 -16.43 12.52 24.47
CA GLN A 242 -15.01 12.86 24.47
C GLN A 242 -14.65 13.85 23.35
N LEU A 243 -15.21 13.68 22.15
CA LEU A 243 -15.03 14.63 21.04
C LEU A 243 -15.62 16.01 21.36
N ARG A 244 -16.82 16.07 21.97
CA ARG A 244 -17.51 17.33 22.29
C ARG A 244 -16.89 18.11 23.43
N HIS A 245 -16.38 17.43 24.45
CA HIS A 245 -15.77 18.09 25.62
C HIS A 245 -14.29 18.46 25.37
N GLY A 246 -13.79 18.19 24.16
CA GLY A 246 -12.38 18.15 23.85
C GLY A 246 -11.72 16.98 24.58
N ALA A 247 -10.64 16.44 24.02
CA ALA A 247 -9.77 15.52 24.76
C ALA A 247 -9.00 16.23 25.91
N GLY A 248 -9.61 17.26 26.51
CA GLY A 248 -9.10 17.99 27.66
C GLY A 248 -9.53 17.30 28.95
N TYR A 249 -8.93 16.14 29.22
CA TYR A 249 -8.81 15.65 30.59
C TYR A 249 -7.32 15.46 30.90
N VAL A 250 -6.87 16.36 31.77
CA VAL A 250 -5.73 16.36 32.70
C VAL A 250 -5.19 14.97 33.05
#